data_AF-A0A0F9K798-F1
#
_entry.id   AF-A0A0F9K798-F1
#
_cell.length_a   1.000
_cell.length_b   1.000
_cell.length_c   1.000
_cell.angle_alpha   90.00
_cell.angle_beta   90.00
_cell.angle_gamma   90.00
#
_symmetry.space_group_name_H-M   'P 1'
#
loop_
_entity.id
_entity.type
_entity.pdbx_description
1 polymer ?
#
loop_
_entity_poly.entity_id
_entity_poly.type
_entity_poly.pdbx_seq_one_letter_code
_entity_poly.pdbx_strand_id
1 'polypeptide(L)'
;TRVKGYAFTRQQNGGSSKNSVEIMGTDGNAIYEGNRHEITGKNPWRYRGEENDMYQSEHDALFKSIREGKAINDGEIAANSTLMGVMSRMAAYSGQTITWEEAMNSTQSLGPDQYNWDLEYNGPEIAIPGITKVLG
;
A
#
# COMPACT_ATOMS: atom_id res chain seq x y z
N THR A 1 11.40 19.22 2.04
CA THR A 1 10.08 19.32 1.41
C THR A 1 9.10 18.46 2.16
N ARG A 2 7.97 19.00 2.62
CA ARG A 2 6.91 18.18 3.23
C ARG A 2 6.07 17.58 2.11
N VAL A 3 6.12 16.26 1.95
CA VAL A 3 5.28 15.52 1.00
C VAL A 3 4.11 14.93 1.77
N LYS A 4 2.90 15.07 1.23
CA LYS A 4 1.69 14.46 1.81
C LYS A 4 1.19 13.40 0.83
N GLY A 5 1.11 12.16 1.30
CA GLY A 5 0.52 11.05 0.56
C GLY A 5 -0.94 10.85 0.95
N TYR A 6 -1.75 10.44 -0.02
CA TYR A 6 -3.09 9.92 0.21
C TYR A 6 -3.18 8.56 -0.47
N ALA A 7 -3.62 7.55 0.27
CA ALA A 7 -3.85 6.22 -0.26
C ALA A 7 -5.34 5.91 -0.18
N PHE A 8 -5.93 5.50 -1.30
CA PHE A 8 -7.32 5.06 -1.38
C PHE A 8 -7.33 3.68 -1.98
N THR A 9 -7.98 2.73 -1.30
CA THR A 9 -8.22 1.40 -1.83
C THR A 9 -9.68 1.04 -1.64
N ARG A 10 -10.27 0.39 -2.65
CA ARG A 10 -11.63 -0.13 -2.60
C ARG A 10 -11.67 -1.43 -3.38
N GLN A 11 -12.21 -2.47 -2.77
CA GLN A 11 -12.48 -3.75 -3.43
C GLN A 11 -13.96 -4.08 -3.28
N GLN A 12 -14.80 -3.36 -4.01
CA GLN A 12 -16.25 -3.56 -4.03
C GLN A 12 -16.70 -3.70 -5.48
N ASN A 13 -17.35 -4.83 -5.80
CA ASN A 13 -17.90 -5.05 -7.13
C ASN A 13 -18.96 -3.99 -7.47
N GLY A 14 -19.02 -3.55 -8.72
CA GLY A 14 -19.96 -2.53 -9.19
C GLY A 14 -19.62 -1.08 -8.81
N GLY A 15 -18.51 -0.83 -8.09
CA GLY A 15 -18.01 0.51 -7.82
C GLY A 15 -17.10 1.06 -8.93
N SER A 16 -16.80 2.36 -8.88
CA SER A 16 -15.82 2.98 -9.77
C SER A 16 -14.43 2.39 -9.54
N SER A 17 -13.81 1.86 -10.60
CA SER A 17 -12.43 1.37 -10.58
C SER A 17 -11.45 2.48 -10.90
N LYS A 18 -10.35 2.57 -10.14
CA LYS A 18 -9.22 3.43 -10.46
C LYS A 18 -7.93 2.80 -9.96
N ASN A 19 -6.92 2.73 -10.83
CA ASN A 19 -5.56 2.35 -10.47
C ASN A 19 -4.63 3.42 -11.05
N SER A 20 -4.39 4.45 -10.25
CA SER A 20 -3.51 5.54 -10.64
C SER A 20 -2.58 5.94 -9.50
N VAL A 21 -1.43 6.48 -9.88
CA VAL A 21 -0.55 7.25 -9.00
C VAL A 21 -0.54 8.67 -9.52
N GLU A 22 -0.94 9.61 -8.68
CA GLU A 22 -0.99 11.04 -9.00
C GLU A 22 -0.07 11.79 -8.05
N ILE A 23 0.87 12.53 -8.63
CA ILE A 23 1.88 13.27 -7.90
C ILE A 23 1.68 14.75 -8.22
N MET A 24 1.49 15.56 -7.19
CA MET A 24 1.32 17.00 -7.32
C MET A 24 2.57 17.73 -6.82
N GLY A 25 3.10 18.64 -7.64
CA GLY A 25 4.29 19.41 -7.34
C GLY A 25 4.12 20.89 -7.68
N THR A 26 5.03 21.73 -7.19
CA THR A 26 4.99 23.18 -7.43
C THR A 26 5.27 23.56 -8.89
N ASP A 27 6.12 22.76 -9.56
CA ASP A 27 6.58 23.03 -10.92
C ASP A 27 5.85 22.15 -11.95
N GLY A 28 4.96 21.27 -11.51
CA GLY A 28 4.28 20.33 -12.37
C GLY A 28 3.65 19.16 -11.62
N ASN A 29 2.86 18.38 -12.35
CA ASN A 29 2.18 17.18 -11.85
C ASN A 29 2.57 15.96 -12.68
N ALA A 30 2.62 14.79 -12.07
CA ALA A 30 2.81 13.52 -12.76
C ALA A 30 1.62 12.59 -12.54
N ILE A 31 1.29 11.81 -13.56
CA ILE A 31 0.27 10.77 -13.50
C ILE A 31 0.81 9.47 -14.09
N TYR A 32 0.50 8.37 -13.41
CA TYR A 32 0.59 7.01 -13.90
C TYR A 32 -0.79 6.38 -13.80
N GLU A 33 -1.37 5.93 -14.92
CA GLU A 33 -2.65 5.22 -14.97
C GLU A 33 -2.68 4.27 -16.18
N GLY A 34 -2.50 2.97 -15.96
CA GLY A 34 -2.36 2.00 -17.06
C GLY A 34 -1.22 2.39 -18.01
N ASN A 35 -1.54 2.62 -19.29
CA ASN A 35 -0.57 3.03 -20.31
C ASN A 35 -0.35 4.56 -20.38
N ARG A 36 -0.98 5.34 -19.49
CA ARG A 36 -0.84 6.80 -19.44
C ARG A 36 0.22 7.19 -18.42
N HIS A 37 1.42 7.55 -18.89
CA HIS A 37 2.52 8.06 -18.06
C HIS A 37 2.92 9.46 -18.54
N GLU A 38 2.60 10.48 -17.75
CA GLU A 38 2.73 11.89 -18.16
C GLU A 38 3.23 12.77 -17.02
N ILE A 39 4.04 13.76 -17.37
CA ILE A 39 4.40 14.91 -16.54
C ILE A 39 3.89 16.17 -17.26
N THR A 40 3.22 17.04 -16.52
CA THR A 40 2.73 18.34 -16.99
C THR A 40 3.34 19.46 -16.15
N GLY A 41 3.39 20.69 -16.69
CA GLY A 41 3.96 21.85 -16.01
C GLY A 41 5.20 22.40 -16.72
N LYS A 42 6.17 22.84 -15.94
CA LYS A 42 7.36 23.56 -16.44
C LYS A 42 8.24 22.72 -17.37
N ASN A 43 8.33 21.41 -17.13
CA ASN A 43 9.08 20.45 -17.95
C ASN A 43 8.15 19.30 -18.36
N PRO A 44 7.30 19.49 -19.39
CA PRO A 44 6.34 18.48 -19.78
C PRO A 44 7.02 17.27 -20.41
N TRP A 45 6.54 16.07 -20.09
CA TRP A 45 7.03 14.82 -20.65
C TRP A 45 5.89 13.81 -20.77
N ARG A 46 5.97 12.93 -21.77
CA ARG A 46 5.01 11.85 -21.94
C ARG A 46 5.74 10.63 -22.48
N TYR A 47 5.50 9.48 -21.86
CA TYR A 47 6.00 8.22 -22.38
C TYR A 47 5.35 7.91 -23.74
N ARG A 48 6.19 7.60 -24.73
CA ARG A 48 5.78 7.17 -26.08
C ARG A 48 6.55 5.94 -26.54
N GLY A 49 7.16 5.22 -25.60
CA GLY A 49 7.91 4.00 -25.89
C GLY A 49 6.99 2.80 -26.09
N GLU A 50 7.61 1.63 -26.16
CA GLU A 50 6.91 0.36 -26.33
C GLU A 50 6.06 0.02 -25.11
N GLU A 51 4.97 -0.70 -25.32
CA GLU A 51 4.22 -1.25 -24.21
C GLU A 51 5.07 -2.28 -23.48
N ASN A 52 5.01 -2.24 -22.15
CA ASN A 52 5.71 -3.18 -21.30
C ASN A 52 4.70 -4.03 -20.51
N ASP A 53 4.81 -5.34 -20.64
CA ASP A 53 4.15 -6.25 -19.72
C ASP A 53 4.96 -6.29 -18.42
N MET A 54 4.40 -5.67 -17.37
CA MET A 54 5.04 -5.61 -16.07
C MET A 54 5.35 -7.00 -15.50
N TYR A 55 4.49 -8.00 -15.72
CA TYR A 55 4.73 -9.35 -15.20
C TYR A 55 5.88 -10.04 -15.92
N GLN A 56 5.99 -9.84 -17.24
CA GLN A 56 7.11 -10.37 -18.00
C GLN A 56 8.43 -9.72 -17.58
N SER A 57 8.44 -8.40 -17.38
CA SER A 57 9.62 -7.68 -16.87
C SER A 57 10.07 -8.19 -15.50
N GLU A 58 9.14 -8.40 -14.56
CA GLU A 58 9.45 -8.95 -13.23
C GLU A 58 10.02 -10.37 -13.33
N HIS A 59 9.45 -11.23 -14.20
CA HIS A 59 9.98 -12.57 -14.44
C HIS A 59 11.39 -12.54 -15.06
N ASP A 60 11.63 -11.69 -16.05
CA ASP A 60 12.94 -11.55 -16.68
C ASP A 60 13.99 -11.10 -15.66
N ALA A 61 13.64 -10.13 -14.80
CA ALA A 61 14.49 -9.65 -13.71
C ALA A 61 14.79 -10.78 -12.70
N LEU A 62 13.76 -11.52 -12.28
CA LEU A 62 13.90 -12.67 -11.37
C LEU A 62 14.83 -13.73 -11.96
N PHE A 63 14.57 -14.21 -13.17
CA PHE A 63 15.39 -15.26 -13.78
C PHE A 63 16.82 -14.82 -14.04
N LYS A 64 17.02 -13.56 -14.46
CA LYS A 64 18.36 -12.99 -14.62
C LYS A 64 19.11 -12.96 -13.28
N SER A 65 18.46 -12.51 -12.20
CA SER A 65 19.06 -12.44 -10.86
C SER A 65 19.55 -13.81 -10.38
N ILE A 66 18.77 -14.88 -10.65
CA ILE A 66 19.12 -16.27 -10.32
C ILE A 66 20.32 -16.73 -11.15
N ARG A 67 20.27 -16.54 -12.48
CA ARG A 67 21.32 -17.01 -13.40
C ARG A 67 22.65 -16.29 -13.20
N GLU A 68 22.62 -15.00 -12.84
CA GLU A 68 23.82 -14.21 -12.58
C GLU A 68 24.30 -14.32 -11.13
N GLY A 69 23.55 -14.97 -10.24
CA GLY A 69 23.87 -15.02 -8.81
C GLY A 69 23.81 -13.65 -8.12
N LYS A 70 23.01 -12.71 -8.64
CA LYS A 70 22.85 -11.34 -8.13
C LYS A 70 21.42 -11.13 -7.69
N ALA A 71 21.09 -11.59 -6.48
CA ALA A 71 19.74 -11.51 -5.94
C ALA A 71 19.24 -10.06 -5.86
N ILE A 72 17.98 -9.86 -6.25
CA ILE A 72 17.22 -8.64 -6.00
C ILE A 72 16.59 -8.79 -4.61
N ASN A 73 16.74 -7.80 -3.74
CA ASN A 73 16.21 -7.84 -2.38
C ASN A 73 15.32 -6.63 -2.11
N ASP A 74 14.01 -6.84 -2.22
CA ASP A 74 12.98 -5.85 -1.91
C ASP A 74 12.31 -6.10 -0.55
N GLY A 75 12.91 -6.94 0.30
CA GLY A 75 12.31 -7.38 1.55
C GLY A 75 11.94 -6.25 2.52
N GLU A 76 12.81 -5.24 2.64
CA GLU A 76 12.55 -4.06 3.48
C GLU A 76 11.40 -3.22 2.93
N ILE A 77 11.36 -3.00 1.60
CA ILE A 77 10.29 -2.26 0.94
C ILE A 77 8.96 -3.00 1.11
N ALA A 78 8.95 -4.33 0.96
CA ALA A 78 7.78 -5.17 1.16
C ALA A 78 7.28 -5.14 2.62
N ALA A 79 8.19 -5.23 3.59
CA ALA A 79 7.85 -5.13 5.01
C ALA A 79 7.23 -3.77 5.36
N ASN A 80 7.83 -2.68 4.87
CA ASN A 80 7.32 -1.32 5.08
C ASN A 80 5.95 -1.12 4.39
N SER A 81 5.77 -1.64 3.16
CA SER A 81 4.48 -1.60 2.46
C SER A 81 3.39 -2.32 3.24
N THR A 82 3.72 -3.47 3.83
CA THR A 82 2.80 -4.26 4.68
C THR A 82 2.40 -3.46 5.92
N LEU A 83 3.36 -2.85 6.62
CA LEU A 83 3.08 -2.01 7.78
C LEU A 83 2.22 -0.80 7.42
N MET A 84 2.44 -0.17 6.26
CA MET A 84 1.58 0.91 5.78
C MET A 84 0.12 0.46 5.60
N GLY A 85 -0.11 -0.76 5.11
CA GLY A 85 -1.44 -1.35 5.00
C GLY A 85 -2.09 -1.57 6.37
N VAL A 86 -1.34 -2.14 7.33
CA VAL A 86 -1.80 -2.35 8.72
C VAL A 86 -2.15 -1.00 9.38
N MET A 87 -1.24 -0.03 9.30
CA MET A 87 -1.44 1.32 9.86
C MET A 87 -2.64 2.03 9.23
N SER A 88 -2.85 1.86 7.91
CA SER A 88 -4.00 2.43 7.20
C SER A 88 -5.33 1.85 7.71
N ARG A 89 -5.38 0.54 7.97
CA ARG A 89 -6.53 -0.11 8.61
C ARG A 89 -6.76 0.44 10.01
N MET A 90 -5.71 0.54 10.83
CA MET A 90 -5.78 1.07 12.19
C MET A 90 -6.39 2.48 12.20
N ALA A 91 -5.86 3.38 11.36
CA ALA A 91 -6.37 4.75 11.24
C ALA A 91 -7.82 4.79 10.73
N ALA A 92 -8.16 4.02 9.69
CA ALA A 92 -9.50 4.00 9.11
C ALA A 92 -10.58 3.51 10.09
N TYR A 93 -10.28 2.48 10.88
CA TYR A 93 -11.25 1.84 11.77
C TYR A 93 -11.39 2.53 13.13
N SER A 94 -10.36 3.26 13.58
CA SER A 94 -10.40 4.01 14.83
C SER A 94 -10.71 5.49 14.66
N GLY A 95 -10.45 6.06 13.48
CA GLY A 95 -10.43 7.51 13.27
C GLY A 95 -9.25 8.22 13.96
N GLN A 96 -8.28 7.48 14.52
CA GLN A 96 -7.11 8.05 15.18
C GLN A 96 -6.04 8.44 14.15
N THR A 97 -5.26 9.48 14.47
CA THR A 97 -3.96 9.70 13.82
C THR A 97 -2.97 8.71 14.41
N ILE A 98 -2.34 7.89 13.56
CA ILE A 98 -1.39 6.86 13.95
C ILE A 98 -0.03 7.19 13.32
N THR A 99 1.01 7.22 14.14
CA THR A 99 2.39 7.36 13.69
C THR A 99 3.00 6.01 13.34
N TRP A 100 4.08 6.03 12.56
CA TRP A 100 4.80 4.80 12.18
C TRP A 100 5.34 4.04 13.40
N GLU A 101 5.85 4.76 14.40
CA GLU A 101 6.38 4.18 15.63
C GLU A 101 5.27 3.54 16.48
N GLU A 102 4.11 4.19 16.61
CA GLU A 102 2.95 3.60 17.30
C GLU A 102 2.45 2.33 16.59
N ALA A 103 2.42 2.32 15.25
CA ALA A 103 2.05 1.14 14.49
C ALA A 103 3.06 0.00 14.67
N MET A 104 4.36 0.30 14.63
CA MET A 104 5.43 -0.69 14.81
C MET A 104 5.45 -1.30 16.21
N ASN A 105 5.14 -0.50 17.24
CA ASN A 105 5.13 -0.93 18.63
C ASN A 105 3.74 -1.38 19.13
N SER A 106 2.75 -1.50 18.24
CA SER A 106 1.39 -1.89 18.62
C SER A 106 1.35 -3.31 19.16
N THR A 107 0.64 -3.50 20.28
CA THR A 107 0.36 -4.81 20.87
C THR A 107 -1.06 -5.30 20.57
N GLN A 108 -1.76 -4.66 19.64
CA GLN A 108 -3.13 -5.02 19.28
C GLN A 108 -3.19 -6.46 18.73
N SER A 109 -3.99 -7.30 19.39
CA SER A 109 -4.38 -8.61 18.87
C SER A 109 -5.86 -8.58 18.45
N LEU A 110 -6.15 -9.09 17.27
CA LEU A 110 -7.51 -9.26 16.73
C LEU A 110 -7.87 -10.74 16.55
N GLY A 111 -6.96 -11.62 16.97
CA GLY A 111 -7.18 -13.05 17.00
C GLY A 111 -7.54 -13.51 18.41
N PRO A 112 -7.89 -14.80 18.55
CA PRO A 112 -7.99 -15.45 19.85
C PRO A 112 -6.61 -15.52 20.53
N ASP A 113 -6.60 -15.62 21.86
CA ASP A 113 -5.36 -15.82 22.62
C ASP A 113 -4.78 -17.24 22.44
N GLN A 114 -5.62 -18.21 22.07
CA GLN A 114 -5.24 -19.60 21.86
C GLN A 114 -5.98 -20.20 20.67
N TYR A 115 -5.29 -21.07 19.94
CA TYR A 115 -5.83 -21.79 18.80
C TYR A 115 -5.98 -23.27 19.14
N ASN A 116 -7.21 -23.80 19.02
CA ASN A 116 -7.52 -25.22 19.17
C ASN A 116 -8.66 -25.62 18.22
N TRP A 117 -8.86 -26.93 18.03
CA TRP A 117 -9.83 -27.47 17.06
C TRP A 117 -11.28 -27.17 17.41
N ASP A 118 -11.58 -26.93 18.69
CA ASP A 118 -12.92 -26.67 19.22
C ASP A 118 -13.17 -25.16 19.44
N LEU A 119 -12.30 -24.29 18.89
CA LEU A 119 -12.37 -22.85 19.11
C LEU A 119 -13.60 -22.25 18.42
N GLU A 120 -14.52 -21.74 19.22
CA GLU A 120 -15.57 -20.83 18.77
C GLU A 120 -15.13 -19.38 18.99
N TYR A 121 -14.74 -18.70 17.90
CA TYR A 121 -14.26 -17.31 17.96
C TYR A 121 -15.26 -16.35 17.33
N ASN A 122 -15.90 -15.52 18.16
CA ASN A 122 -16.88 -14.52 17.71
C ASN A 122 -16.23 -13.26 17.10
N GLY A 123 -14.90 -13.14 17.13
CA GLY A 123 -14.20 -11.97 16.62
C GLY A 123 -14.31 -10.74 17.52
N PRO A 124 -13.57 -9.67 17.19
CA PRO A 124 -13.82 -8.36 17.76
C PRO A 124 -15.13 -7.77 17.21
N GLU A 125 -15.75 -6.87 17.97
CA GLU A 125 -16.89 -6.09 17.49
C GLU A 125 -16.53 -5.28 16.22
N ILE A 126 -17.56 -4.93 15.44
CA ILE A 126 -17.39 -4.09 14.26
C ILE A 126 -16.80 -2.74 14.70
N ALA A 127 -15.65 -2.39 14.14
CA ALA A 127 -14.98 -1.14 14.48
C ALA A 127 -15.79 0.08 14.01
N ILE A 128 -15.94 1.05 14.91
CA ILE A 128 -16.64 2.32 14.66
C ILE A 128 -15.63 3.46 14.81
N PRO A 129 -15.31 4.19 13.72
CA PRO A 129 -14.40 5.33 13.78
C PRO A 129 -14.85 6.37 14.81
N GLY A 130 -13.90 6.83 15.63
CA GLY A 130 -14.14 7.75 16.75
C GLY A 130 -14.46 7.06 18.08
N ILE A 131 -14.91 5.80 18.05
CA ILE A 131 -15.22 4.99 19.25
C ILE A 131 -14.13 3.94 19.48
N THR A 132 -13.85 3.12 18.47
CA THR A 132 -12.85 2.05 18.56
C THR A 132 -11.45 2.60 18.77
N LYS A 133 -10.73 2.05 19.74
CA LYS A 133 -9.31 2.35 19.98
C LYS A 133 -8.44 1.20 19.48
N VAL A 134 -7.35 1.54 18.81
CA VAL A 134 -6.41 0.56 18.21
C VAL A 134 -4.99 0.71 18.73
N LEU A 135 -4.75 1.73 19.55
CA LEU A 135 -3.56 1.91 20.36
C LEU A 135 -3.96 1.71 21.81
N GLY A 136 -3.13 1.01 22.58
CA GLY A 136 -3.27 0.83 24.02
C GLY A 136 -2.93 2.09 24.80
#